data_AF-Q928J3-F1
#
_entry.id   AF-Q928J3-F1
#
_cell.length_a   1.000
_cell.length_b   1.000
_cell.length_c   1.000
_cell.angle_alpha   90.00
_cell.angle_beta   90.00
_cell.angle_gamma   90.00
#
_symmetry.space_group_name_H-M   'P 1'
#
loop_
_entity.id
_entity.type
_entity.pdbx_description
1 polymer ?
#
loop_
_entity_poly.entity_id
_entity_poly.type
_entity_poly.pdbx_seq_one_letter_code
_entity_poly.pdbx_strand_id
1 'polypeptide(L)'
;MKKIIGLLFIVSCCILLSPTIKVQADTVPLPAPIIEAFPVEAIAEAIAEELDKDSVNDIITQEDLDTITILPFPGLNLTGEDLNVLNNEVFTNATELAIWSNNIGEMPDLSESLPALETIKASDANITQFPNANYPNLTTVDFSKNNFGINIPEFIGMEKLVSINMEQAELSGYIAKDIWMNMPNLETLLLRDNHLISIPEDIFLTGQIRNRSFDGQTATYPPRTIKQGENLDVFVPFIYQALDFIAPAPGNEMIINDNGEFLYKPVYPSYTGSYMYTIETAGLEPGEHLLEISLNYNGSEYLGWYDFPVTITE
;
A
#
# COMPACT_ATOMS: atom_id res chain seq x y z
N MET A 1 49.10 16.13 -36.80
CA MET A 1 48.06 17.09 -37.22
C MET A 1 46.71 16.38 -37.27
N LYS A 2 45.89 16.61 -36.24
CA LYS A 2 44.43 16.83 -36.28
C LYS A 2 43.95 16.76 -34.83
N LYS A 3 43.68 17.95 -34.28
CA LYS A 3 42.96 18.14 -33.03
C LYS A 3 41.53 17.69 -33.25
N ILE A 4 41.00 16.83 -32.39
CA ILE A 4 39.55 16.68 -32.22
C ILE A 4 39.24 17.23 -30.84
N ILE A 5 38.36 18.21 -30.86
CA ILE A 5 37.86 19.05 -29.76
C ILE A 5 36.41 18.63 -29.54
N GLY A 6 35.99 18.53 -28.28
CA GLY A 6 34.58 18.47 -27.84
C GLY A 6 33.94 17.09 -27.98
N LEU A 7 33.14 16.59 -27.05
CA LEU A 7 32.24 17.29 -26.14
C LEU A 7 32.00 16.38 -24.91
N LEU A 8 32.28 16.88 -23.71
CA LEU A 8 31.93 16.23 -22.45
C LEU A 8 30.44 16.50 -22.20
N PHE A 9 29.59 15.48 -22.31
CA PHE A 9 28.19 15.58 -21.85
C PHE A 9 28.18 15.45 -20.33
N ILE A 10 28.26 16.58 -19.63
CA ILE A 10 27.89 16.66 -18.22
C ILE A 10 26.37 16.79 -18.21
N VAL A 11 25.67 15.68 -17.95
CA VAL A 11 24.25 15.73 -17.57
C VAL A 11 24.23 16.27 -16.14
N SER A 12 24.20 17.59 -16.02
CA SER A 12 23.83 18.26 -14.78
C SER A 12 22.32 18.08 -14.65
N CYS A 13 21.91 17.04 -13.92
CA CYS A 13 20.54 16.89 -13.48
C CYS A 13 20.30 17.96 -12.42
N CYS A 14 19.88 19.15 -12.87
CA CYS A 14 19.30 20.16 -11.99
C CYS A 14 17.97 19.59 -11.49
N ILE A 15 18.01 18.90 -10.35
CA ILE A 15 16.83 18.70 -9.52
C ILE A 15 16.45 20.10 -9.06
N LEU A 16 15.49 20.70 -9.78
CA LEU A 16 14.73 21.83 -9.30
C LEU A 16 13.93 21.31 -8.10
N LEU A 17 14.54 21.37 -6.92
CA LEU A 17 13.79 21.45 -5.67
C LEU A 17 13.03 22.77 -5.74
N SER A 18 11.83 22.75 -6.34
CA SER A 18 10.85 23.78 -6.03
C SER A 18 10.59 23.66 -4.53
N PRO A 19 10.83 24.71 -3.72
CA PRO A 19 10.29 24.71 -2.38
C PRO A 19 8.78 24.70 -2.55
N THR A 20 8.15 23.56 -2.25
CA THR A 20 6.74 23.53 -1.90
C THR A 20 6.63 24.44 -0.70
N ILE A 21 6.16 25.66 -0.93
CA ILE A 21 5.66 26.51 0.14
C ILE A 21 4.45 25.72 0.67
N LYS A 22 4.63 24.95 1.75
CA LYS A 22 3.51 24.53 2.59
C LYS A 22 2.84 25.84 3.00
N VAL A 23 1.70 26.15 2.40
CA VAL A 23 0.82 27.20 2.91
C VAL A 23 0.24 26.60 4.18
N GLN A 24 0.96 26.75 5.28
CA GLN A 24 0.44 26.42 6.60
C GLN A 24 -0.66 27.43 6.85
N ALA A 25 -1.90 26.95 6.95
CA ALA A 25 -3.00 27.77 7.40
C ALA A 25 -2.59 28.41 8.75
N ASP A 26 -2.89 29.70 8.91
CA ASP A 26 -2.60 30.42 10.15
C ASP A 26 -3.17 29.61 11.33
N THR A 27 -2.29 29.13 12.22
CA THR A 27 -2.70 28.38 13.43
C THR A 27 -3.57 29.28 14.29
N VAL A 28 -4.57 28.73 14.98
CA VAL A 28 -5.45 29.49 15.88
C VAL A 28 -4.79 29.50 17.25
N PRO A 29 -4.18 30.61 17.71
CA PRO A 29 -3.41 30.59 18.94
C PRO A 29 -4.29 30.24 20.14
N LEU A 30 -3.94 29.17 20.85
CA LEU A 30 -4.57 28.80 22.12
C LEU A 30 -4.26 29.84 23.22
N PRO A 31 -5.18 30.11 24.16
CA PRO A 31 -6.48 29.44 24.34
C PRO A 31 -7.56 29.89 23.34
N ALA A 32 -8.32 28.95 22.81
CA ALA A 32 -9.40 29.19 21.84
C ALA A 32 -10.55 28.18 22.02
N PRO A 33 -11.77 28.47 21.52
CA PRO A 33 -12.83 27.47 21.41
C PRO A 33 -12.40 26.27 20.55
N ILE A 34 -12.85 25.05 20.91
CA ILE A 34 -12.50 23.82 20.18
C ILE A 34 -12.84 23.93 18.69
N ILE A 35 -14.03 24.45 18.36
CA ILE A 35 -14.50 24.58 16.97
C ILE A 35 -13.70 25.62 16.15
N GLU A 36 -13.01 26.55 16.81
CA GLU A 36 -12.11 27.48 16.14
C GLU A 36 -10.76 26.81 15.85
N ALA A 37 -10.23 26.04 16.80
CA ALA A 37 -9.00 25.27 16.61
C ALA A 37 -9.18 24.14 15.57
N PHE A 38 -10.34 23.47 15.56
CA PHE A 38 -10.67 22.35 14.68
C PHE A 38 -12.00 22.59 13.97
N PRO A 39 -12.02 23.29 12.82
CA PRO A 39 -13.24 23.72 12.13
C PRO A 39 -13.95 22.60 11.35
N VAL A 40 -14.03 21.40 11.93
CA VAL A 40 -14.77 20.24 11.45
C VAL A 40 -15.61 19.74 12.63
N GLU A 41 -16.95 19.82 12.51
CA GLU A 41 -17.89 19.54 13.61
C GLU A 41 -17.63 18.17 14.25
N ALA A 42 -17.51 17.11 13.45
CA ALA A 42 -17.27 15.75 13.95
C ALA A 42 -15.94 15.60 14.71
N ILE A 43 -14.88 16.30 14.27
CA ILE A 43 -13.57 16.30 14.96
C ILE A 43 -13.67 17.11 16.26
N ALA A 44 -14.28 18.29 16.21
CA ALA A 44 -14.46 19.14 17.38
C ALA A 44 -15.32 18.47 18.46
N GLU A 45 -16.39 17.76 18.08
CA GLU A 45 -17.22 16.98 18.99
C GLU A 45 -16.43 15.84 19.64
N ALA A 46 -15.64 15.09 18.86
CA ALA A 46 -14.80 14.01 19.40
C ALA A 46 -13.72 14.54 20.36
N ILE A 47 -13.10 15.68 20.05
CA ILE A 47 -12.12 16.33 20.94
C ILE A 47 -12.80 16.86 22.21
N ALA A 48 -14.01 17.43 22.11
CA ALA A 48 -14.78 17.86 23.27
C ALA A 48 -15.11 16.67 24.19
N GLU A 49 -15.50 15.53 23.62
CA GLU A 49 -15.74 14.30 24.36
C GLU A 49 -14.48 13.79 25.07
N GLU A 50 -13.34 13.72 24.38
CA GLU A 50 -12.07 13.27 24.96
C GLU A 50 -11.59 14.17 26.11
N LEU A 51 -11.93 15.46 26.07
CA LEU A 51 -11.60 16.45 27.09
C LEU A 51 -12.67 16.62 28.18
N ASP A 52 -13.75 15.82 28.16
CA ASP A 52 -14.91 15.94 29.07
C ASP A 52 -15.51 17.37 29.08
N LYS A 53 -15.64 17.97 27.89
CA LYS A 53 -16.24 19.30 27.66
C LYS A 53 -17.67 19.15 27.16
N ASP A 54 -18.55 20.04 27.60
CA ASP A 54 -19.99 19.99 27.27
C ASP A 54 -20.28 20.57 25.88
N SER A 55 -19.38 21.40 25.32
CA SER A 55 -19.59 22.07 24.04
C SER A 55 -18.30 22.25 23.24
N VAL A 56 -18.42 22.17 21.91
CA VAL A 56 -17.36 22.57 20.97
C VAL A 56 -16.99 24.07 21.06
N ASN A 57 -17.80 24.88 21.75
CA ASN A 57 -17.48 26.29 22.03
C ASN A 57 -16.68 26.48 23.33
N ASP A 58 -16.47 25.42 24.11
CA ASP A 58 -15.65 25.50 25.31
C ASP A 58 -14.19 25.81 24.94
N ILE A 59 -13.53 26.61 25.77
CA ILE A 59 -12.15 27.03 25.54
C ILE A 59 -11.20 25.89 25.95
N ILE A 60 -10.26 25.60 25.07
CA ILE A 60 -9.13 24.70 25.31
C ILE A 60 -7.82 25.47 25.33
N THR A 61 -6.86 24.90 26.03
CA THR A 61 -5.47 25.34 26.16
C THR A 61 -4.54 24.24 25.67
N GLN A 62 -3.24 24.55 25.50
CA GLN A 62 -2.26 23.51 25.22
C GLN A 62 -2.19 22.45 26.33
N GLU A 63 -2.40 22.84 27.60
CA GLU A 63 -2.42 21.89 28.72
C GLU A 63 -3.57 20.88 28.58
N ASP A 64 -4.72 21.30 28.05
CA ASP A 64 -5.83 20.39 27.75
C ASP A 64 -5.41 19.39 26.65
N LEU A 65 -4.87 19.87 25.53
CA LEU A 65 -4.42 19.00 24.42
C LEU A 65 -3.30 18.04 24.83
N ASP A 66 -2.41 18.46 25.73
CA ASP A 66 -1.34 17.61 26.27
C ASP A 66 -1.89 16.47 27.15
N THR A 67 -3.14 16.51 27.60
CA THR A 67 -3.76 15.36 28.30
C THR A 67 -4.21 14.26 27.35
N ILE A 68 -4.42 14.57 26.07
CA ILE A 68 -4.91 13.63 25.07
C ILE A 68 -3.81 12.63 24.72
N THR A 69 -4.11 11.35 24.87
CA THR A 69 -3.21 10.24 24.50
C THR A 69 -3.70 9.44 23.31
N ILE A 70 -5.00 9.50 23.03
CA ILE A 70 -5.66 8.79 21.93
C ILE A 70 -6.53 9.80 21.20
N LEU A 71 -6.54 9.75 19.88
CA LEU A 71 -7.45 10.52 19.01
C LEU A 71 -8.48 9.57 18.39
N PRO A 72 -9.68 9.43 19.00
CA PRO A 72 -10.69 8.48 18.57
C PRO A 72 -11.68 9.12 17.57
N PHE A 73 -11.39 8.98 16.27
CA PHE A 73 -12.25 9.44 15.18
C PHE A 73 -12.88 8.32 14.33
N PRO A 74 -13.35 7.18 14.88
CA PRO A 74 -13.87 6.10 14.05
C PRO A 74 -15.28 6.38 13.53
N GLY A 75 -15.57 5.99 12.27
CA GLY A 75 -16.95 5.99 11.78
C GLY A 75 -17.56 7.37 11.55
N LEU A 76 -16.75 8.43 11.44
CA LEU A 76 -17.19 9.82 11.37
C LEU A 76 -17.37 10.34 9.93
N ASN A 77 -17.19 9.47 8.93
CA ASN A 77 -17.21 9.81 7.51
C ASN A 77 -16.23 10.94 7.13
N LEU A 78 -15.09 10.99 7.82
CA LEU A 78 -14.04 11.98 7.59
C LEU A 78 -13.30 11.70 6.29
N THR A 79 -12.90 12.78 5.63
CA THR A 79 -11.96 12.79 4.50
C THR A 79 -10.55 13.18 4.96
N GLY A 80 -9.56 13.04 4.08
CA GLY A 80 -8.21 13.54 4.32
C GLY A 80 -8.15 15.06 4.52
N GLU A 81 -9.04 15.81 3.86
CA GLU A 81 -9.16 17.27 4.05
C GLU A 81 -9.67 17.59 5.47
N ASP A 82 -10.65 16.83 5.96
CA ASP A 82 -11.14 16.97 7.34
C ASP A 82 -10.04 16.65 8.34
N LEU A 83 -9.31 15.54 8.18
CA LEU A 83 -8.21 15.16 9.08
C LEU A 83 -7.05 16.17 9.06
N ASN A 84 -6.86 16.89 7.95
CA ASN A 84 -5.78 17.87 7.85
C ASN A 84 -5.93 19.03 8.84
N VAL A 85 -7.14 19.29 9.38
CA VAL A 85 -7.34 20.32 10.41
C VAL A 85 -6.63 20.00 11.73
N LEU A 86 -6.25 18.74 11.97
CA LEU A 86 -5.44 18.37 13.13
C LEU A 86 -4.07 19.06 13.11
N ASN A 87 -3.56 19.48 11.94
CA ASN A 87 -2.32 20.25 11.82
C ASN A 87 -2.42 21.70 12.32
N ASN A 88 -3.59 22.16 12.77
CA ASN A 88 -3.74 23.47 13.38
C ASN A 88 -3.05 23.53 14.76
N GLU A 89 -3.01 22.41 15.48
CA GLU A 89 -2.46 22.31 16.84
C GLU A 89 -1.53 21.10 16.99
N VAL A 90 -0.86 21.00 18.15
CA VAL A 90 0.05 19.89 18.46
C VAL A 90 -0.48 19.09 19.63
N PHE A 91 -0.66 17.78 19.43
CA PHE A 91 -1.00 16.82 20.47
C PHE A 91 0.27 16.15 20.98
N THR A 92 0.96 16.82 21.91
CA THR A 92 2.32 16.45 22.34
C THR A 92 2.44 15.00 22.83
N ASN A 93 1.37 14.48 23.44
CA ASN A 93 1.35 13.16 24.09
C ASN A 93 0.42 12.15 23.40
N ALA A 94 -0.16 12.48 22.25
CA ALA A 94 -1.00 11.54 21.52
C ALA A 94 -0.14 10.44 20.89
N THR A 95 -0.36 9.20 21.34
CA THR A 95 0.36 8.01 20.89
C THR A 95 -0.48 7.13 19.96
N GLU A 96 -1.80 7.31 19.92
CA GLU A 96 -2.70 6.54 19.06
C GLU A 96 -3.63 7.45 18.25
N LEU A 97 -3.71 7.18 16.94
CA LEU A 97 -4.72 7.75 16.03
C LEU A 97 -5.65 6.64 15.56
N ALA A 98 -6.93 6.72 15.91
CA ALA A 98 -7.95 5.76 15.51
C ALA A 98 -8.94 6.40 14.53
N ILE A 99 -8.86 6.03 13.25
CA ILE A 99 -9.62 6.62 12.14
C ILE A 99 -10.29 5.55 11.27
N TRP A 100 -10.52 4.36 11.82
CA TRP A 100 -11.16 3.24 11.12
C TRP A 100 -12.62 3.56 10.73
N SER A 101 -13.13 2.92 9.67
CA SER A 101 -14.49 3.15 9.14
C SER A 101 -14.77 4.60 8.69
N ASN A 102 -13.79 5.28 8.09
CA ASN A 102 -13.95 6.61 7.47
C ASN A 102 -13.88 6.56 5.93
N ASN A 103 -13.87 7.73 5.29
CA ASN A 103 -13.78 7.89 3.84
C ASN A 103 -12.59 8.79 3.46
N ILE A 104 -11.38 8.41 3.91
CA ILE A 104 -10.22 9.30 3.96
C ILE A 104 -9.73 9.70 2.56
N GLY A 105 -9.57 8.74 1.64
CA GLY A 105 -8.84 9.00 0.40
C GLY A 105 -7.35 9.22 0.67
N GLU A 106 -6.82 10.38 0.28
CA GLU A 106 -5.41 10.72 0.53
C GLU A 106 -5.20 11.15 1.99
N MET A 107 -4.38 10.41 2.73
CA MET A 107 -4.05 10.76 4.11
C MET A 107 -3.14 12.01 4.16
N PRO A 108 -3.44 13.03 4.98
CA PRO A 108 -2.53 14.16 5.18
C PRO A 108 -1.29 13.75 5.98
N ASP A 109 -0.20 14.51 5.83
CA ASP A 109 0.95 14.42 6.72
C ASP A 109 0.62 15.08 8.06
N LEU A 110 0.47 14.26 9.11
CA LEU A 110 0.17 14.69 10.49
C LEU A 110 1.41 14.61 11.41
N SER A 111 2.61 14.49 10.85
CA SER A 111 3.83 14.30 11.67
C SER A 111 4.17 15.48 12.56
N GLU A 112 3.79 16.70 12.15
CA GLU A 112 3.98 17.92 12.93
C GLU A 112 2.98 18.02 14.11
N SER A 113 1.73 17.56 13.92
CA SER A 113 0.68 17.57 14.95
C SER A 113 0.75 16.39 15.90
N LEU A 114 1.29 15.25 15.46
CA LEU A 114 1.35 13.99 16.22
C LEU A 114 2.81 13.51 16.42
N PRO A 115 3.68 14.27 17.11
CA PRO A 115 5.10 13.96 17.23
C PRO A 115 5.38 12.69 18.08
N ALA A 116 4.43 12.30 18.95
CA ALA A 116 4.53 11.14 19.81
C ALA A 116 3.82 9.89 19.27
N LEU A 117 3.31 9.92 18.02
CA LEU A 117 2.49 8.84 17.47
C LEU A 117 3.23 7.50 17.43
N GLU A 118 2.62 6.47 18.03
CA GLU A 118 3.13 5.10 18.09
C GLU A 118 2.27 4.12 17.30
N THR A 119 0.96 4.39 17.21
CA THR A 119 -0.03 3.50 16.60
C THR A 119 -1.01 4.25 15.71
N ILE A 120 -1.24 3.74 14.49
CA ILE A 120 -2.36 4.15 13.63
C ILE A 120 -3.31 2.97 13.43
N LYS A 121 -4.58 3.15 13.77
CA LYS A 121 -5.67 2.20 13.51
C LYS A 121 -6.62 2.79 12.48
N ALA A 122 -6.47 2.37 11.22
CA ALA A 122 -7.23 2.90 10.10
C ALA A 122 -7.77 1.78 9.19
N SER A 123 -8.23 0.69 9.80
CA SER A 123 -8.90 -0.38 9.06
C SER A 123 -10.20 0.15 8.42
N ASP A 124 -10.50 -0.27 7.18
CA ASP A 124 -11.74 0.09 6.48
C ASP A 124 -11.97 1.60 6.38
N ALA A 125 -10.92 2.38 6.14
CA ALA A 125 -10.99 3.85 6.13
C ALA A 125 -10.95 4.47 4.73
N ASN A 126 -11.06 3.64 3.68
CA ASN A 126 -10.95 4.02 2.27
C ASN A 126 -9.72 4.88 1.97
N ILE A 127 -8.57 4.56 2.57
CA ILE A 127 -7.30 5.22 2.28
C ILE A 127 -6.83 4.79 0.90
N THR A 128 -6.52 5.76 0.04
CA THR A 128 -5.98 5.55 -1.31
C THR A 128 -4.50 5.90 -1.42
N GLN A 129 -3.97 6.65 -0.45
CA GLN A 129 -2.56 7.01 -0.38
C GLN A 129 -2.17 7.34 1.06
N PHE A 130 -0.99 6.86 1.47
CA PHE A 130 -0.38 7.23 2.74
C PHE A 130 0.96 7.92 2.47
N PRO A 131 1.21 9.12 3.05
CA PRO A 131 2.39 9.91 2.71
C PRO A 131 3.66 9.35 3.35
N ASN A 132 4.80 9.62 2.72
CA ASN A 132 6.08 9.55 3.42
C ASN A 132 6.16 10.72 4.40
N ALA A 133 6.27 10.39 5.69
CA ALA A 133 6.15 11.34 6.79
C ALA A 133 7.03 10.88 7.95
N ASN A 134 7.53 11.85 8.74
CA ASN A 134 8.47 11.57 9.81
C ASN A 134 7.74 11.24 11.12
N TYR A 135 7.38 9.97 11.32
CA TYR A 135 6.86 9.47 12.59
C TYR A 135 7.92 8.62 13.31
N PRO A 136 8.89 9.24 14.02
CA PRO A 136 10.07 8.57 14.56
C PRO A 136 9.75 7.58 15.69
N ASN A 137 8.51 7.54 16.16
CA ASN A 137 8.04 6.66 17.24
C ASN A 137 6.99 5.64 16.76
N LEU A 138 6.61 5.66 15.48
CA LEU A 138 5.56 4.78 14.95
C LEU A 138 6.05 3.33 14.95
N THR A 139 5.29 2.47 15.61
CA THR A 139 5.60 1.04 15.75
C THR A 139 4.54 0.15 15.11
N THR A 140 3.29 0.62 15.03
CA THR A 140 2.16 -0.20 14.58
C THR A 140 1.27 0.58 13.61
N VAL A 141 0.96 -0.02 12.47
CA VAL A 141 -0.08 0.46 11.55
C VAL A 141 -1.03 -0.67 11.18
N ASP A 142 -2.33 -0.39 11.29
CA ASP A 142 -3.39 -1.21 10.72
C ASP A 142 -4.09 -0.45 9.60
N PHE A 143 -3.75 -0.82 8.36
CA PHE A 143 -4.31 -0.33 7.12
C PHE A 143 -5.08 -1.43 6.36
N SER A 144 -5.52 -2.47 7.05
CA SER A 144 -6.36 -3.50 6.42
C SER A 144 -7.64 -2.91 5.83
N LYS A 145 -8.18 -3.52 4.77
CA LYS A 145 -9.45 -3.09 4.14
C LYS A 145 -9.43 -1.66 3.59
N ASN A 146 -8.28 -1.17 3.13
CA ASN A 146 -8.17 0.11 2.43
C ASN A 146 -8.09 -0.09 0.90
N ASN A 147 -7.86 0.99 0.15
CA ASN A 147 -7.97 1.00 -1.31
C ASN A 147 -6.72 1.63 -1.96
N PHE A 148 -5.53 1.15 -1.60
CA PHE A 148 -4.28 1.76 -2.06
C PHE A 148 -4.06 1.63 -3.56
N GLY A 149 -4.58 0.57 -4.19
CA GLY A 149 -4.30 0.31 -5.60
C GLY A 149 -2.79 0.23 -5.83
N ILE A 150 -2.28 1.04 -6.76
CA ILE A 150 -0.84 1.11 -7.08
C ILE A 150 -0.01 1.97 -6.10
N ASN A 151 -0.65 2.69 -5.17
CA ASN A 151 -0.01 3.63 -4.25
C ASN A 151 0.50 2.91 -2.99
N ILE A 152 1.47 2.01 -3.18
CA ILE A 152 1.99 1.16 -2.11
C ILE A 152 2.91 1.97 -1.20
N PRO A 153 2.66 2.04 0.13
CA PRO A 153 3.46 2.84 1.04
C PRO A 153 4.86 2.24 1.27
N GLU A 154 5.90 3.08 1.15
CA GLU A 154 7.30 2.72 1.44
C GLU A 154 7.70 2.97 2.91
N PHE A 155 6.84 3.67 3.66
CA PHE A 155 7.04 3.99 5.08
C PHE A 155 8.35 4.75 5.36
N ILE A 156 8.74 5.67 4.47
CA ILE A 156 9.93 6.52 4.70
C ILE A 156 9.64 7.48 5.88
N GLY A 157 10.55 7.52 6.86
CA GLY A 157 10.39 8.28 8.10
C GLY A 157 9.71 7.52 9.24
N MET A 158 9.50 6.20 9.07
CA MET A 158 8.82 5.32 10.02
C MET A 158 9.67 4.06 10.31
N GLU A 159 10.99 4.23 10.43
CA GLU A 159 11.95 3.11 10.51
C GLU A 159 11.83 2.27 11.80
N LYS A 160 11.02 2.72 12.78
CA LYS A 160 10.73 1.98 14.02
C LYS A 160 9.54 1.02 13.92
N LEU A 161 8.88 0.92 12.76
CA LEU A 161 7.77 0.00 12.57
C LEU A 161 8.13 -1.43 12.94
N VAL A 162 7.22 -2.07 13.68
CA VAL A 162 7.30 -3.45 14.18
C VAL A 162 6.17 -4.29 13.58
N SER A 163 5.00 -3.69 13.33
CA SER A 163 3.83 -4.38 12.80
C SER A 163 3.12 -3.55 11.73
N ILE A 164 2.95 -4.15 10.55
CA ILE A 164 2.19 -3.61 9.44
C ILE A 164 1.10 -4.61 9.05
N ASN A 165 -0.15 -4.17 9.09
CA ASN A 165 -1.27 -4.90 8.53
C ASN A 165 -1.82 -4.15 7.30
N MET A 166 -1.75 -4.77 6.13
CA MET A 166 -2.36 -4.30 4.88
C MET A 166 -3.12 -5.45 4.19
N GLU A 167 -3.74 -6.34 4.97
CA GLU A 167 -4.63 -7.37 4.42
C GLU A 167 -5.85 -6.73 3.77
N GLN A 168 -6.26 -7.23 2.60
CA GLN A 168 -7.44 -6.71 1.87
C GLN A 168 -7.34 -5.21 1.56
N ALA A 169 -6.14 -4.70 1.32
CA ALA A 169 -5.90 -3.26 1.14
C ALA A 169 -5.82 -2.83 -0.34
N GLU A 170 -6.29 -3.70 -1.24
CA GLU A 170 -6.30 -3.53 -2.69
C GLU A 170 -4.92 -3.19 -3.28
N LEU A 171 -3.82 -3.58 -2.62
CA LEU A 171 -2.45 -3.34 -3.08
C LEU A 171 -2.25 -4.02 -4.42
N SER A 172 -1.90 -3.26 -5.45
CA SER A 172 -1.99 -3.71 -6.84
C SER A 172 -0.69 -3.52 -7.60
N GLY A 173 -0.36 -4.52 -8.43
CA GLY A 173 0.76 -4.42 -9.36
C GLY A 173 2.09 -4.90 -8.78
N TYR A 174 3.18 -4.36 -9.34
CA TYR A 174 4.53 -4.81 -9.03
C TYR A 174 5.11 -4.05 -7.83
N ILE A 175 5.61 -4.79 -6.85
CA ILE A 175 6.51 -4.30 -5.79
C ILE A 175 7.94 -4.78 -6.00
N ALA A 176 8.89 -3.89 -5.69
CA ALA A 176 10.30 -4.20 -5.68
C ALA A 176 10.65 -5.17 -4.55
N LYS A 177 11.70 -5.96 -4.74
CA LYS A 177 12.13 -6.99 -3.78
C LYS A 177 12.55 -6.39 -2.42
N ASP A 178 13.07 -5.16 -2.44
CA ASP A 178 13.71 -4.45 -1.33
C ASP A 178 12.87 -3.32 -0.73
N ILE A 179 11.61 -3.14 -1.18
CA ILE A 179 10.75 -1.97 -0.87
C ILE A 179 10.65 -1.62 0.62
N TRP A 180 10.70 -2.62 1.52
CA TRP A 180 10.51 -2.44 2.97
C TRP A 180 11.76 -2.78 3.80
N MET A 181 12.94 -2.80 3.18
CA MET A 181 14.21 -3.12 3.86
C MET A 181 14.73 -1.98 4.77
N ASN A 182 14.05 -0.83 4.78
CA ASN A 182 14.33 0.32 5.65
C ASN A 182 13.84 0.15 7.11
N MET A 183 13.11 -0.91 7.43
CA MET A 183 12.52 -1.14 8.76
C MET A 183 13.20 -2.32 9.48
N PRO A 184 14.31 -2.10 10.20
CA PRO A 184 15.10 -3.18 10.80
C PRO A 184 14.41 -3.91 11.97
N ASN A 185 13.33 -3.34 12.52
CA ASN A 185 12.57 -3.92 13.65
C ASN A 185 11.24 -4.56 13.23
N LEU A 186 10.92 -4.59 11.94
CA LEU A 186 9.65 -5.13 11.47
C LEU A 186 9.59 -6.64 11.76
N GLU A 187 8.60 -7.07 12.56
CA GLU A 187 8.39 -8.47 12.93
C GLU A 187 7.08 -9.04 12.36
N THR A 188 6.10 -8.19 12.08
CA THR A 188 4.80 -8.58 11.52
C THR A 188 4.52 -7.83 10.22
N LEU A 189 4.25 -8.57 9.14
CA LEU A 189 3.89 -8.01 7.83
C LEU A 189 2.77 -8.86 7.20
N LEU A 190 1.55 -8.33 7.23
CA LEU A 190 0.36 -9.03 6.74
C LEU A 190 -0.13 -8.39 5.44
N LEU A 191 -0.18 -9.17 4.36
CA LEU A 191 -0.43 -8.71 2.98
C LEU A 191 -1.42 -9.63 2.24
N ARG A 192 -2.13 -10.48 2.98
CA ARG A 192 -3.12 -11.40 2.45
C ARG A 192 -4.23 -10.68 1.68
N ASP A 193 -4.78 -11.37 0.68
CA ASP A 193 -5.93 -10.93 -0.12
C ASP A 193 -5.68 -9.56 -0.79
N ASN A 194 -4.64 -9.44 -1.61
CA ASN A 194 -4.31 -8.24 -2.38
C ASN A 194 -4.19 -8.57 -3.89
N HIS A 195 -3.71 -7.63 -4.71
CA HIS A 195 -3.56 -7.74 -6.16
C HIS A 195 -2.11 -7.60 -6.64
N LEU A 196 -1.17 -8.05 -5.80
CA LEU A 196 0.26 -7.97 -6.11
C LEU A 196 0.64 -9.04 -7.13
N ILE A 197 1.47 -8.67 -8.10
CA ILE A 197 2.00 -9.58 -9.13
C ILE A 197 3.45 -10.01 -8.86
N SER A 198 4.01 -9.58 -7.73
CA SER A 198 5.37 -9.90 -7.27
C SER A 198 5.44 -10.05 -5.75
N ILE A 199 6.52 -10.67 -5.28
CA ILE A 199 6.83 -10.92 -3.88
C ILE A 199 7.94 -9.95 -3.43
N PRO A 200 7.85 -9.32 -2.24
CA PRO A 200 8.93 -8.55 -1.66
C PRO A 200 9.94 -9.52 -1.02
N GLU A 201 10.76 -10.13 -1.86
CA GLU A 201 11.57 -11.30 -1.47
C GLU A 201 12.54 -11.01 -0.32
N ASP A 202 13.19 -9.84 -0.34
CA ASP A 202 14.30 -9.57 0.59
C ASP A 202 13.79 -9.55 2.03
N ILE A 203 12.64 -8.90 2.29
CA ILE A 203 12.08 -8.82 3.65
C ILE A 203 11.64 -10.20 4.15
N PHE A 204 11.07 -11.05 3.30
CA PHE A 204 10.65 -12.40 3.66
C PHE A 204 11.81 -13.38 3.84
N LEU A 205 12.96 -13.13 3.20
CA LEU A 205 14.16 -13.97 3.28
C LEU A 205 15.12 -13.56 4.41
N THR A 206 15.02 -12.35 4.96
CA THR A 206 15.87 -11.89 6.08
C THR A 206 15.76 -12.76 7.34
N GLY A 207 14.61 -13.39 7.57
CA GLY A 207 14.28 -14.11 8.81
C GLY A 207 13.87 -13.19 9.97
N GLN A 208 13.75 -11.88 9.77
CA GLN A 208 13.29 -10.96 10.83
C GLN A 208 11.77 -11.05 11.06
N ILE A 209 11.01 -11.33 10.00
CA ILE A 209 9.55 -11.43 10.03
C ILE A 209 9.13 -12.73 10.73
N ARG A 210 8.41 -12.62 11.84
CA ARG A 210 7.91 -13.73 12.65
C ARG A 210 6.47 -14.08 12.33
N ASN A 211 5.69 -13.09 11.91
CA ASN A 211 4.29 -13.25 11.53
C ASN A 211 4.08 -12.63 10.14
N ARG A 212 3.74 -13.45 9.15
CA ARG A 212 3.53 -13.00 7.78
C ARG A 212 2.29 -13.64 7.19
N SER A 213 1.64 -12.93 6.27
CA SER A 213 0.60 -13.47 5.39
C SER A 213 0.81 -12.89 3.99
N PHE A 214 0.67 -13.72 2.95
CA PHE A 214 0.82 -13.30 1.56
C PHE A 214 -0.14 -14.03 0.61
N ASP A 215 -1.07 -14.83 1.14
CA ASP A 215 -1.98 -15.64 0.33
C ASP A 215 -3.08 -14.79 -0.31
N GLY A 216 -3.75 -15.34 -1.32
CA GLY A 216 -4.88 -14.67 -1.97
C GLY A 216 -4.47 -13.51 -2.87
N GLN A 217 -3.29 -13.57 -3.51
CA GLN A 217 -2.91 -12.55 -4.50
C GLN A 217 -3.67 -12.79 -5.81
N THR A 218 -4.49 -11.83 -6.22
CA THR A 218 -5.35 -11.98 -7.41
C THR A 218 -5.29 -10.73 -8.27
N ALA A 219 -5.12 -10.81 -9.58
CA ALA A 219 -5.15 -9.59 -10.41
C ALA A 219 -5.69 -9.84 -11.81
N THR A 220 -6.49 -8.89 -12.30
CA THR A 220 -6.91 -8.84 -13.70
C THR A 220 -6.03 -7.86 -14.47
N TYR A 221 -5.32 -8.35 -15.47
CA TYR A 221 -4.46 -7.55 -16.31
C TYR A 221 -5.28 -6.72 -17.31
N PRO A 222 -4.71 -5.62 -17.85
CA PRO A 222 -5.35 -4.87 -18.93
C PRO A 222 -5.64 -5.76 -20.15
N PRO A 223 -6.78 -5.54 -20.85
CA PRO A 223 -7.16 -6.34 -22.01
C PRO A 223 -6.13 -6.20 -23.14
N ARG A 224 -5.93 -7.29 -23.90
CA ARG A 224 -5.01 -7.34 -25.05
C ARG A 224 -5.67 -7.93 -26.28
N THR A 225 -5.10 -7.65 -27.45
CA THR A 225 -5.51 -8.24 -28.72
C THR A 225 -4.32 -8.98 -29.34
N ILE A 226 -4.55 -10.21 -29.78
CA ILE A 226 -3.56 -11.03 -30.50
C ILE A 226 -4.17 -11.58 -31.79
N LYS A 227 -3.34 -12.06 -32.71
CA LYS A 227 -3.83 -12.77 -33.91
C LYS A 227 -3.96 -14.26 -33.66
N GLN A 228 -4.88 -14.90 -34.37
CA GLN A 228 -5.02 -16.34 -34.38
C GLN A 228 -3.68 -16.97 -34.80
N GLY A 229 -3.26 -18.00 -34.06
CA GLY A 229 -1.95 -18.63 -34.23
C GLY A 229 -0.81 -18.00 -33.41
N GLU A 230 -1.03 -16.88 -32.72
CA GLU A 230 -0.06 -16.30 -31.78
C GLU A 230 -0.25 -16.82 -30.35
N ASN A 231 0.85 -16.94 -29.60
CA ASN A 231 0.83 -17.20 -28.17
C ASN A 231 0.87 -15.89 -27.37
N LEU A 232 0.24 -15.86 -26.20
CA LEU A 232 0.24 -14.70 -25.33
C LEU A 232 1.43 -14.72 -24.36
N ASP A 233 2.27 -13.70 -24.40
CA ASP A 233 3.32 -13.47 -23.41
C ASP A 233 2.85 -12.50 -22.30
N VAL A 234 2.90 -12.96 -21.05
CA VAL A 234 2.46 -12.22 -19.86
C VAL A 234 3.61 -12.02 -18.88
N PHE A 235 3.62 -10.87 -18.18
CA PHE A 235 4.64 -10.56 -17.18
C PHE A 235 4.08 -10.87 -15.79
N VAL A 236 4.51 -11.97 -15.15
CA VAL A 236 4.00 -12.41 -13.84
C VAL A 236 5.16 -12.87 -12.96
N PRO A 237 5.89 -11.94 -12.31
CA PRO A 237 7.02 -12.28 -11.44
C PRO A 237 6.71 -13.29 -10.35
N PHE A 238 5.51 -13.22 -9.76
CA PHE A 238 5.06 -14.12 -8.70
C PHE A 238 5.27 -15.61 -9.04
N ILE A 239 5.01 -16.02 -10.29
CA ILE A 239 5.21 -17.41 -10.75
C ILE A 239 6.64 -17.88 -10.45
N TYR A 240 7.62 -17.01 -10.69
CA TYR A 240 9.03 -17.36 -10.55
C TYR A 240 9.54 -17.14 -9.14
N GLN A 241 9.14 -16.04 -8.49
CA GLN A 241 9.57 -15.70 -7.13
C GLN A 241 9.05 -16.69 -6.10
N ALA A 242 7.84 -17.24 -6.29
CA ALA A 242 7.28 -18.24 -5.39
C ALA A 242 8.20 -19.46 -5.21
N LEU A 243 9.03 -19.79 -6.22
CA LEU A 243 9.98 -20.91 -6.19
C LEU A 243 11.06 -20.78 -5.11
N ASP A 244 11.37 -19.55 -4.67
CA ASP A 244 12.34 -19.33 -3.60
C ASP A 244 11.77 -19.69 -2.20
N PHE A 245 10.45 -19.84 -2.10
CA PHE A 245 9.74 -20.11 -0.85
C PHE A 245 9.09 -21.49 -0.79
N ILE A 246 8.90 -22.15 -1.93
CA ILE A 246 8.25 -23.46 -2.00
C ILE A 246 9.26 -24.54 -2.45
N ALA A 247 9.25 -25.68 -1.77
CA ALA A 247 9.88 -26.87 -2.31
C ALA A 247 8.98 -27.45 -3.42
N PRO A 248 9.54 -27.90 -4.57
CA PRO A 248 8.76 -28.60 -5.59
C PRO A 248 8.09 -29.84 -4.99
N ALA A 249 6.77 -29.81 -4.86
CA ALA A 249 5.98 -30.93 -4.37
C ALA A 249 5.00 -31.39 -5.46
N PRO A 250 4.62 -32.68 -5.52
CA PRO A 250 3.64 -33.18 -6.49
C PRO A 250 2.28 -32.47 -6.47
N GLY A 251 1.95 -31.77 -5.38
CA GLY A 251 0.73 -30.98 -5.21
C GLY A 251 0.87 -29.49 -5.52
N ASN A 252 2.01 -29.03 -6.04
CA ASN A 252 2.15 -27.69 -6.57
C ASN A 252 1.62 -27.69 -8.01
N GLU A 253 0.56 -26.96 -8.26
CA GLU A 253 -0.16 -26.96 -9.52
C GLU A 253 -0.27 -25.54 -10.06
N MET A 254 0.17 -25.38 -11.30
CA MET A 254 -0.16 -24.24 -12.15
C MET A 254 -1.17 -24.76 -13.17
N ILE A 255 -2.32 -24.11 -13.27
CA ILE A 255 -3.40 -24.48 -14.18
C ILE A 255 -3.69 -23.28 -15.07
N ILE A 256 -3.91 -23.55 -16.36
CA ILE A 256 -4.36 -22.55 -17.32
C ILE A 256 -5.83 -22.83 -17.64
N ASN A 257 -6.66 -21.82 -17.45
CA ASN A 257 -8.08 -21.85 -17.79
C ASN A 257 -8.39 -20.84 -18.91
N ASP A 258 -9.45 -21.10 -19.66
CA ASP A 258 -10.04 -20.18 -20.64
C ASP A 258 -11.55 -20.08 -20.39
N ASN A 259 -12.04 -18.86 -20.12
CA ASN A 259 -13.44 -18.59 -19.80
C ASN A 259 -13.99 -19.45 -18.63
N GLY A 260 -13.13 -19.73 -17.64
CA GLY A 260 -13.44 -20.55 -16.47
C GLY A 260 -13.38 -22.07 -16.69
N GLU A 261 -13.08 -22.53 -17.91
CA GLU A 261 -12.91 -23.95 -18.24
C GLU A 261 -11.43 -24.33 -18.29
N PHE A 262 -11.11 -25.55 -17.86
CA PHE A 262 -9.75 -26.08 -17.89
C PHE A 262 -9.23 -26.16 -19.33
N LEU A 263 -8.08 -25.53 -19.59
CA LEU A 263 -7.39 -25.60 -20.87
C LEU A 263 -6.26 -26.64 -20.81
N TYR A 264 -5.27 -26.42 -19.94
CA TYR A 264 -4.16 -27.36 -19.73
C TYR A 264 -3.45 -27.15 -18.38
N LYS A 265 -2.62 -28.13 -18.01
CA LYS A 265 -1.75 -28.07 -16.83
C LYS A 265 -0.28 -28.07 -17.28
N PRO A 266 0.42 -26.92 -17.29
CA PRO A 266 1.83 -26.85 -17.65
C PRO A 266 2.74 -27.54 -16.64
N VAL A 267 3.95 -27.87 -17.09
CA VAL A 267 5.09 -28.07 -16.17
C VAL A 267 5.45 -26.70 -15.60
N TYR A 268 5.63 -26.63 -14.28
CA TYR A 268 5.98 -25.39 -13.60
C TYR A 268 7.30 -24.82 -14.18
N PRO A 269 7.34 -23.54 -14.60
CA PRO A 269 8.51 -22.99 -15.29
C PRO A 269 9.69 -22.77 -14.33
N SER A 270 10.90 -22.75 -14.87
CA SER A 270 12.10 -22.31 -14.14
C SER A 270 12.51 -20.89 -14.55
N TYR A 271 13.07 -20.13 -13.62
CA TYR A 271 13.57 -18.79 -13.91
C TYR A 271 14.86 -18.84 -14.74
N THR A 272 14.87 -18.18 -15.90
CA THR A 272 16.02 -18.14 -16.82
C THR A 272 16.50 -16.71 -17.13
N GLY A 273 16.14 -15.73 -16.30
CA GLY A 273 16.51 -14.32 -16.45
C GLY A 273 15.39 -13.41 -16.95
N SER A 274 14.15 -13.91 -17.02
CA SER A 274 12.95 -13.14 -17.38
C SER A 274 11.74 -13.62 -16.58
N TYR A 275 10.85 -12.69 -16.24
CA TYR A 275 9.56 -12.96 -15.61
C TYR A 275 8.40 -13.07 -16.62
N MET A 276 8.72 -13.19 -17.90
CA MET A 276 7.73 -13.44 -18.96
C MET A 276 7.35 -14.92 -19.00
N TYR A 277 6.06 -15.19 -18.91
CA TYR A 277 5.45 -16.51 -19.10
C TYR A 277 4.63 -16.53 -20.39
N THR A 278 4.74 -17.59 -21.18
CA THR A 278 3.98 -17.77 -22.42
C THR A 278 2.79 -18.68 -22.16
N ILE A 279 1.57 -18.21 -22.43
CA ILE A 279 0.35 -19.00 -22.45
C ILE A 279 0.14 -19.52 -23.88
N GLU A 280 -0.11 -20.83 -24.01
CA GLU A 280 -0.31 -21.50 -25.31
C GLU A 280 -1.70 -21.17 -25.88
N THR A 281 -1.81 -20.02 -26.57
CA THR A 281 -3.07 -19.53 -27.17
C THR A 281 -3.16 -19.74 -28.67
N ALA A 282 -2.10 -20.21 -29.33
CA ALA A 282 -2.06 -20.34 -30.79
C ALA A 282 -3.15 -21.25 -31.37
N GLY A 283 -3.67 -22.20 -30.59
CA GLY A 283 -4.72 -23.12 -31.00
C GLY A 283 -6.15 -22.63 -30.73
N LEU A 284 -6.32 -21.44 -30.14
CA LEU A 284 -7.63 -20.88 -29.83
C LEU A 284 -8.27 -20.23 -31.08
N GLU A 285 -9.58 -20.30 -31.16
CA GLU A 285 -10.36 -19.67 -32.24
C GLU A 285 -10.46 -18.15 -32.04
N PRO A 286 -10.79 -17.37 -33.08
CA PRO A 286 -11.04 -15.93 -32.92
C PRO A 286 -12.24 -15.68 -32.00
N GLY A 287 -12.16 -14.62 -31.18
CA GLY A 287 -13.20 -14.29 -30.21
C GLY A 287 -12.66 -13.62 -28.94
N GLU A 288 -13.55 -13.43 -27.96
CA GLU A 288 -13.18 -12.97 -26.63
C GLU A 288 -12.86 -14.17 -25.73
N HIS A 289 -11.72 -14.10 -25.04
CA HIS A 289 -11.22 -15.11 -24.12
C HIS A 289 -10.84 -14.44 -22.80
N LEU A 290 -11.21 -15.06 -21.68
CA LEU A 290 -10.68 -14.72 -20.37
C LEU A 290 -9.73 -15.83 -19.94
N LEU A 291 -8.44 -15.63 -20.22
CA LEU A 291 -7.41 -16.58 -19.81
C LEU A 291 -7.07 -16.37 -18.34
N GLU A 292 -6.83 -17.45 -17.61
CA GLU A 292 -6.46 -17.39 -16.20
C GLU A 292 -5.25 -18.29 -15.94
N ILE A 293 -4.27 -17.77 -15.18
CA ILE A 293 -3.23 -18.57 -14.54
C ILE A 293 -3.63 -18.78 -13.08
N SER A 294 -4.01 -20.00 -12.73
CA SER A 294 -4.30 -20.38 -11.33
C SER A 294 -3.09 -21.05 -10.70
N LEU A 295 -2.63 -20.52 -9.57
CA LEU A 295 -1.48 -21.01 -8.79
C LEU A 295 -1.96 -21.61 -7.47
N ASN A 296 -1.75 -22.91 -7.30
CA ASN A 296 -2.07 -23.62 -6.07
C ASN A 296 -0.84 -24.39 -5.58
N TYR A 297 -0.34 -24.04 -4.40
CA TYR A 297 0.72 -24.77 -3.72
C TYR A 297 0.16 -25.36 -2.44
N ASN A 298 0.02 -26.69 -2.42
CA ASN A 298 -0.62 -27.40 -1.33
C ASN A 298 0.02 -27.06 0.05
N GLY A 299 -0.75 -26.38 0.91
CA GLY A 299 -0.33 -26.01 2.27
C GLY A 299 0.63 -24.82 2.38
N SER A 300 0.80 -24.00 1.33
CA SER A 300 1.61 -22.77 1.36
C SER A 300 0.74 -21.50 1.36
N GLU A 301 1.31 -20.40 1.85
CA GLU A 301 0.71 -19.06 1.87
C GLU A 301 0.89 -18.32 0.53
N TYR A 302 1.34 -18.96 -0.55
CA TYR A 302 1.62 -18.30 -1.83
C TYR A 302 0.55 -18.62 -2.88
N LEU A 303 -0.72 -18.51 -2.54
CA LEU A 303 -1.82 -18.86 -3.46
C LEU A 303 -2.32 -17.63 -4.22
N GLY A 304 -2.76 -17.82 -5.46
CA GLY A 304 -3.26 -16.71 -6.28
C GLY A 304 -3.73 -17.11 -7.67
N TRP A 305 -4.42 -16.19 -8.35
CA TRP A 305 -4.77 -16.34 -9.77
C TRP A 305 -4.69 -15.01 -10.52
N TYR A 306 -4.35 -15.08 -11.80
CA TYR A 306 -4.14 -13.91 -12.65
C TYR A 306 -4.95 -14.03 -13.93
N ASP A 307 -5.79 -13.05 -14.20
CA ASP A 307 -6.67 -13.01 -15.36
C ASP A 307 -6.09 -12.14 -16.47
N PHE A 308 -6.28 -12.58 -17.71
CA PHE A 308 -5.86 -11.91 -18.93
C PHE A 308 -7.02 -11.89 -19.92
N PRO A 309 -7.78 -10.78 -19.98
CA PRO A 309 -8.78 -10.60 -21.03
C PRO A 309 -8.09 -10.45 -22.39
N VAL A 310 -8.45 -11.29 -23.36
CA VAL A 310 -7.82 -11.35 -24.68
C VAL A 310 -8.86 -11.41 -25.78
N THR A 311 -8.73 -10.53 -26.77
CA THR A 311 -9.44 -10.65 -28.04
C THR A 311 -8.53 -11.29 -29.09
N ILE A 312 -8.91 -12.44 -29.63
CA ILE A 312 -8.20 -13.13 -30.72
C ILE A 312 -8.84 -12.75 -32.06
N THR A 313 -8.03 -12.23 -32.97
CA THR A 313 -8.45 -11.77 -34.31
C THR A 313 -8.02 -12.74 -35.40
N GLU A 314 -8.72 -12.75 -36.54
CA GLU A 314 -8.33 -13.52 -37.74
C GLU A 314 -6.94 -13.15 -38.31
#